data_AF-A0A7T7R8U6-F1
#
_entry.id   AF-A0A7T7R8U6-F1
#
_cell.length_a   1.000
_cell.length_b   1.000
_cell.length_c   1.000
_cell.angle_alpha   90.00
_cell.angle_beta   90.00
_cell.angle_gamma   90.00
#
_symmetry.space_group_name_H-M   'P 1'
#
loop_
_entity.id
_entity.type
_entity.pdbx_description
1 polymer ?
#
loop_
_entity_poly.entity_id
_entity_poly.type
_entity_poly.pdbx_seq_one_letter_code
_entity_poly.pdbx_strand_id
1 'polypeptide(L)'
;MSVTQKGRIVNRTGLSEVFGVALNTIDSWVRQGCPVVQKGGGKGQEWQFNTAHVSKWLRDRDVEEATGGIPDDIEMLRIRKQKAETELAELELATKKGEVALIAEFERIQAMAFAAIRANVMNVPQRAVLQLLGETDERVFKEKLKTELVLALETSAESDFEDDEDD
;
A
#
# COMPACT_ATOMS: atom_id res chain seq x y z
N MET A 1 -2.36 -42.09 -17.73
CA MET A 1 -1.77 -43.41 -17.38
C MET A 1 -1.43 -43.37 -15.89
N SER A 2 -2.30 -43.95 -15.05
CA SER A 2 -2.15 -43.93 -13.59
C SER A 2 -0.95 -44.79 -13.18
N VAL A 3 0.08 -44.17 -12.59
CA VAL A 3 1.20 -44.91 -12.00
C VAL A 3 0.64 -45.68 -10.82
N THR A 4 0.43 -46.98 -10.99
CA THR A 4 0.04 -47.88 -9.91
C THR A 4 1.22 -47.95 -8.94
N GLN A 5 1.25 -47.09 -7.92
CA GLN A 5 2.26 -47.17 -6.88
C GLN A 5 2.10 -48.53 -6.19
N LYS A 6 3.09 -49.41 -6.39
CA LYS A 6 3.14 -50.75 -5.79
C LYS A 6 3.42 -50.63 -4.30
N GLY A 7 2.38 -50.35 -3.51
CA GLY A 7 2.43 -50.49 -2.06
C GLY A 7 2.23 -51.94 -1.61
N ARG A 8 2.57 -52.22 -0.36
CA ARG A 8 2.31 -53.53 0.26
C ARG A 8 0.87 -53.55 0.76
N ILE A 9 0.15 -54.64 0.49
CA ILE A 9 -1.16 -54.87 1.11
C ILE A 9 -0.92 -55.39 2.53
N VAL A 10 -1.44 -54.67 3.52
CA VAL A 10 -1.31 -54.98 4.94
C VAL A 10 -2.66 -54.91 5.63
N ASN A 11 -2.82 -55.67 6.71
CA ASN A 11 -3.95 -55.52 7.60
C ASN A 11 -3.70 -54.36 8.59
N ARG A 12 -4.66 -54.11 9.48
CA ARG A 12 -4.57 -53.00 10.45
C ARG A 12 -3.33 -53.06 11.34
N THR A 13 -2.93 -54.26 11.79
CA THR A 13 -1.72 -54.47 12.59
C THR A 13 -0.47 -54.19 11.77
N GLY A 14 -0.40 -54.71 10.55
CA GLY A 14 0.72 -54.43 9.65
C GLY A 14 0.82 -52.94 9.28
N LEU A 15 -0.31 -52.23 9.17
CA LEU A 15 -0.30 -50.78 8.91
C LEU A 15 0.25 -49.99 10.11
N SER A 16 -0.12 -50.40 11.32
CA SER A 16 0.40 -49.84 12.57
C SER A 16 1.92 -50.02 12.69
N GLU A 17 2.44 -51.21 12.37
CA GLU A 17 3.87 -51.49 12.35
C GLU A 17 4.63 -50.68 11.30
N VAL A 18 4.08 -50.56 10.08
CA VAL A 18 4.71 -49.82 8.98
C VAL A 18 4.83 -48.33 9.27
N PHE A 19 3.79 -47.73 9.85
CA PHE A 19 3.75 -46.28 10.12
C PHE A 19 4.19 -45.92 11.55
N GLY A 20 4.47 -46.91 12.40
CA GLY A 20 4.91 -46.69 13.79
C GLY A 20 3.86 -46.02 14.68
N VAL A 21 2.57 -46.16 14.36
CA VAL A 21 1.46 -45.50 15.08
C VAL A 21 0.60 -46.54 15.80
N ALA A 22 -0.10 -46.12 16.85
CA ALA A 22 -0.99 -47.00 17.60
C ALA A 22 -2.22 -47.42 16.78
N LEU A 23 -2.80 -48.59 17.10
CA LEU A 23 -3.95 -49.14 16.38
C LEU A 23 -5.18 -48.21 16.39
N ASN A 24 -5.36 -47.40 17.45
CA ASN A 24 -6.44 -46.41 17.53
C ASN A 24 -6.24 -45.22 16.58
N THR A 25 -5.00 -44.86 16.26
CA THR A 25 -4.66 -43.85 15.24
C THR A 25 -5.09 -44.33 13.86
N ILE A 26 -4.89 -45.62 13.55
CA ILE A 26 -5.38 -46.21 12.30
C ILE A 26 -6.92 -46.16 12.22
N ASP A 27 -7.62 -46.42 13.32
CA ASP A 27 -9.09 -46.27 13.35
C ASP A 27 -9.54 -44.83 13.13
N SER A 28 -8.79 -43.86 13.68
CA SER A 28 -9.05 -42.44 13.44
C SER A 28 -8.86 -42.10 11.96
N TRP A 29 -7.78 -42.56 11.32
CA TRP A 29 -7.54 -42.35 9.89
C TRP A 29 -8.66 -42.93 9.03
N VAL A 30 -9.14 -44.13 9.34
CA VAL A 30 -10.28 -44.75 8.67
C VAL A 30 -11.54 -43.87 8.76
N ARG A 31 -11.86 -43.34 9.94
CA ARG A 31 -13.00 -42.43 10.13
C ARG A 31 -12.82 -41.12 9.36
N GLN A 32 -11.59 -40.68 9.15
CA GLN A 32 -11.22 -39.47 8.39
C GLN A 32 -11.14 -39.70 6.87
N GLY A 33 -11.46 -40.90 6.37
CA GLY A 33 -11.50 -41.18 4.94
C GLY A 33 -10.23 -41.80 4.36
N CYS A 34 -9.39 -42.44 5.20
CA CYS A 34 -8.20 -43.16 4.75
C CYS A 34 -8.54 -44.22 3.66
N PRO A 35 -7.75 -44.32 2.57
CA PRO A 35 -7.98 -45.29 1.49
C PRO A 35 -7.92 -46.75 1.96
N VAL A 36 -9.00 -47.50 1.74
CA VAL A 36 -9.11 -48.93 2.07
C VAL A 36 -9.30 -49.75 0.81
N VAL A 37 -8.54 -50.84 0.66
CA VAL A 37 -8.62 -51.75 -0.50
C VAL A 37 -9.77 -52.74 -0.34
N GLN A 38 -9.93 -53.28 0.88
CA GLN A 38 -11.06 -54.16 1.22
C GLN A 38 -11.57 -53.82 2.62
N LYS A 39 -12.88 -53.52 2.74
CA LYS A 39 -13.54 -53.32 4.03
C LYS A 39 -13.87 -54.68 4.64
N GLY A 40 -13.53 -54.88 5.91
CA GLY A 40 -13.92 -56.10 6.63
C GLY A 40 -15.39 -56.06 7.00
N GLY A 41 -16.20 -56.90 6.35
CA GLY A 41 -17.66 -56.92 6.51
C GLY A 41 -18.29 -58.29 6.80
N GLY A 42 -17.49 -59.35 6.99
CA GLY A 42 -18.03 -60.70 7.23
C GLY A 42 -16.99 -61.72 7.71
N LYS A 43 -17.46 -62.90 8.12
CA LYS A 43 -16.62 -64.02 8.62
C LYS A 43 -15.47 -64.31 7.65
N GLY A 44 -14.26 -63.95 8.05
CA GLY A 44 -13.01 -64.19 7.30
C GLY A 44 -12.50 -63.02 6.44
N GLN A 45 -13.19 -61.87 6.41
CA GLN A 45 -12.69 -60.68 5.70
C GLN A 45 -12.06 -59.67 6.67
N GLU A 46 -10.73 -59.63 6.68
CA GLU A 46 -9.96 -58.59 7.37
C GLU A 46 -9.86 -57.31 6.53
N TRP A 47 -9.67 -56.18 7.20
CA TRP A 47 -9.42 -54.90 6.54
C TRP A 47 -8.07 -54.94 5.83
N GLN A 48 -8.04 -54.54 4.56
CA GLN A 48 -6.81 -54.48 3.76
C GLN A 48 -6.52 -53.05 3.33
N PHE A 49 -5.28 -52.63 3.56
CA PHE A 49 -4.77 -51.29 3.25
C PHE A 49 -3.58 -51.41 2.30
N ASN A 50 -3.49 -50.50 1.34
CA ASN A 50 -2.29 -50.34 0.52
C ASN A 50 -1.43 -49.23 1.15
N THR A 51 -0.22 -49.58 1.60
CA THR A 51 0.67 -48.63 2.29
C THR A 51 1.03 -47.41 1.45
N ALA A 52 1.13 -47.53 0.13
CA ALA A 52 1.43 -46.40 -0.76
C ALA A 52 0.26 -45.42 -0.84
N HIS A 53 -0.97 -45.94 -0.91
CA HIS A 53 -2.17 -45.10 -0.95
C HIS A 53 -2.39 -44.35 0.37
N VAL A 54 -2.16 -45.04 1.50
CA VAL A 54 -2.25 -44.43 2.84
C VAL A 54 -1.16 -43.36 3.01
N SER A 55 0.07 -43.64 2.60
CA SER A 55 1.17 -42.66 2.67
C SER A 55 0.90 -41.43 1.81
N LYS A 56 0.33 -41.62 0.61
CA LYS A 56 -0.04 -40.49 -0.25
C LYS A 56 -1.14 -39.65 0.40
N TRP A 57 -2.21 -40.29 0.88
CA TRP A 57 -3.31 -39.60 1.56
C TRP A 57 -2.84 -38.79 2.78
N LEU A 58 -1.94 -39.35 3.59
CA LEU A 58 -1.34 -38.62 4.72
C LEU A 58 -0.53 -37.41 4.24
N ARG A 59 0.30 -37.56 3.21
CA ARG A 59 1.07 -36.44 2.64
C ARG A 59 0.17 -35.35 2.07
N ASP A 60 -0.87 -35.72 1.33
CA ASP A 60 -1.79 -34.77 0.72
C ASP A 60 -2.53 -33.97 1.82
N ARG A 61 -2.93 -34.65 2.90
CA ARG A 61 -3.56 -34.01 4.07
C ARG A 61 -2.58 -33.14 4.87
N ASP A 62 -1.36 -33.62 5.12
CA ASP A 62 -0.34 -32.85 5.84
C ASP A 62 0.08 -31.62 5.02
N VAL A 63 0.09 -31.72 3.68
CA VAL A 63 0.25 -30.56 2.79
C VAL A 63 -0.96 -29.64 2.95
N GLU A 64 -2.19 -30.12 2.83
CA GLU A 64 -3.41 -29.28 2.96
C GLU A 64 -3.51 -28.57 4.33
N GLU A 65 -3.11 -29.24 5.41
CA GLU A 65 -3.07 -28.69 6.77
C GLU A 65 -1.92 -27.69 6.95
N ALA A 66 -0.72 -27.98 6.40
CA ALA A 66 0.42 -27.06 6.44
C ALA A 66 0.26 -25.86 5.49
N THR A 67 -0.46 -26.04 4.38
CA THR A 67 -0.76 -25.02 3.38
C THR A 67 -2.16 -24.46 3.55
N GLY A 68 -2.74 -24.47 4.76
CA GLY A 68 -4.09 -24.00 5.08
C GLY A 68 -4.41 -22.60 4.50
N GLY A 69 -4.80 -22.58 3.22
CA GLY A 69 -4.67 -21.45 2.31
C GLY A 69 -3.21 -21.02 2.14
N ILE A 70 -2.64 -21.14 0.94
CA ILE A 70 -1.67 -20.11 0.51
C ILE A 70 -2.44 -18.81 0.70
N PRO A 71 -2.04 -17.86 1.58
CA PRO A 71 -2.68 -16.55 1.59
C PRO A 71 -2.42 -15.99 0.20
N ASP A 72 -3.46 -16.04 -0.63
CA ASP A 72 -3.41 -15.77 -2.05
C ASP A 72 -2.53 -14.54 -2.29
N ASP A 73 -1.53 -14.66 -3.16
CA ASP A 73 -0.83 -13.48 -3.68
C ASP A 73 -1.86 -12.41 -4.12
N ILE A 74 -3.04 -12.86 -4.56
CA ILE A 74 -4.21 -12.04 -4.90
C ILE A 74 -4.74 -11.25 -3.69
N GLU A 75 -4.87 -11.84 -2.51
CA GLU A 75 -5.36 -11.15 -1.30
C GLU A 75 -4.34 -10.12 -0.80
N MET A 76 -3.05 -10.46 -0.80
CA MET A 76 -1.99 -9.50 -0.48
C MET A 76 -1.93 -8.34 -1.48
N LEU A 77 -2.06 -8.62 -2.78
CA LEU A 77 -2.15 -7.60 -3.82
C LEU A 77 -3.41 -6.75 -3.67
N ARG A 78 -4.55 -7.34 -3.29
CA ARG A 78 -5.82 -6.65 -3.02
C ARG A 78 -5.67 -5.67 -1.87
N ILE A 79 -5.08 -6.10 -0.75
CA ILE A 79 -4.82 -5.25 0.41
C ILE A 79 -3.88 -4.10 0.04
N ARG A 80 -2.80 -4.37 -0.71
CA ARG A 80 -1.86 -3.33 -1.16
C ARG A 80 -2.53 -2.31 -2.08
N LYS A 81 -3.38 -2.78 -3.01
CA LYS A 81 -4.16 -1.91 -3.89
C LYS A 81 -5.12 -1.04 -3.10
N GLN A 82 -5.89 -1.62 -2.16
CA GLN A 82 -6.82 -0.86 -1.32
C GLN A 82 -6.12 0.20 -0.48
N LYS A 83 -4.93 -0.11 0.04
CA LYS A 83 -4.11 0.86 0.76
C LYS A 83 -3.70 2.03 -0.14
N ALA A 84 -3.18 1.75 -1.33
CA ALA A 84 -2.81 2.79 -2.29
C ALA A 84 -4.01 3.64 -2.76
N GLU A 85 -5.18 3.03 -2.96
CA GLU A 85 -6.42 3.74 -3.28
C GLU A 85 -6.87 4.66 -2.14
N THR A 86 -6.69 4.22 -0.89
CA THR A 86 -7.00 5.03 0.29
C THR A 86 -6.03 6.21 0.41
N GLU A 87 -4.73 5.96 0.26
CA GLU A 87 -3.70 7.01 0.26
C GLU A 87 -3.93 8.06 -0.84
N LEU A 88 -4.33 7.62 -2.04
CA LEU A 88 -4.69 8.53 -3.13
C LEU A 88 -5.92 9.38 -2.79
N ALA A 89 -6.98 8.75 -2.24
CA ALA A 89 -8.19 9.46 -1.84
C ALA A 89 -7.94 10.46 -0.72
N GLU A 90 -7.05 10.15 0.23
CA GLU A 90 -6.61 11.07 1.28
C GLU A 90 -5.84 12.27 0.69
N LEU A 91 -4.93 12.04 -0.25
CA LEU A 91 -4.22 13.10 -0.96
C LEU A 91 -5.18 14.00 -1.75
N GLU A 92 -6.11 13.42 -2.51
CA GLU A 92 -7.13 14.19 -3.24
C GLU A 92 -8.00 15.03 -2.32
N LEU A 93 -8.40 14.47 -1.17
CA LEU A 93 -9.15 15.20 -0.16
C LEU A 93 -8.32 16.34 0.43
N ALA A 94 -7.05 16.10 0.73
CA ALA A 94 -6.13 17.12 1.25
C ALA A 94 -5.93 18.24 0.22
N THR A 95 -5.76 17.92 -1.07
CA THR A 95 -5.67 18.91 -2.15
C THR A 95 -6.95 19.75 -2.23
N LYS A 96 -8.13 19.12 -2.22
CA LYS A 96 -9.43 19.82 -2.26
C LYS A 96 -9.68 20.70 -1.03
N LYS A 97 -9.10 20.34 0.11
CA LYS A 97 -9.13 21.17 1.33
C LYS A 97 -8.07 22.29 1.32
N GLY A 98 -7.15 22.30 0.36
CA GLY A 98 -6.02 23.22 0.31
C GLY A 98 -4.93 22.92 1.35
N GLU A 99 -4.87 21.70 1.87
CA GLU A 99 -3.85 21.28 2.86
C GLU A 99 -2.52 20.91 2.18
N VAL A 100 -2.55 20.49 0.91
CA VAL A 100 -1.37 20.12 0.11
C VAL A 100 -1.49 20.66 -1.31
N ALA A 101 -0.36 20.96 -1.94
CA ALA A 101 -0.24 21.37 -3.34
C ALA A 101 1.00 20.73 -3.98
N LEU A 102 1.10 20.76 -5.30
CA LEU A 102 2.29 20.27 -6.00
C LEU A 102 3.48 21.19 -5.70
N ILE A 103 4.63 20.59 -5.39
CA ILE A 103 5.86 21.37 -5.11
C ILE A 103 6.25 22.23 -6.31
N ALA A 104 6.11 21.70 -7.53
CA ALA A 104 6.45 22.42 -8.75
C ALA A 104 5.58 23.68 -8.94
N GLU A 105 4.28 23.57 -8.69
CA GLU A 105 3.33 24.70 -8.74
C GLU A 105 3.70 25.75 -7.68
N PHE A 106 3.93 25.32 -6.43
CA PHE A 106 4.38 26.21 -5.37
C PHE A 106 5.68 26.95 -5.72
N GLU A 107 6.67 26.26 -6.29
CA GLU A 107 7.94 26.86 -6.71
C GLU A 107 7.74 27.91 -7.82
N ARG A 108 6.87 27.65 -8.79
CA ARG A 108 6.53 28.61 -9.86
C ARG A 108 5.88 29.87 -9.30
N ILE A 109 4.81 29.72 -8.53
CA ILE A 109 4.05 30.84 -7.95
C ILE A 109 4.96 31.65 -7.02
N GLN A 110 5.78 30.99 -6.20
CA GLN A 110 6.73 31.66 -5.32
C GLN A 110 7.79 32.47 -6.09
N ALA A 111 8.28 31.95 -7.22
CA ALA A 111 9.20 32.67 -8.10
C ALA A 111 8.55 33.90 -8.74
N MET A 112 7.29 33.79 -9.17
CA MET A 112 6.51 34.92 -9.70
C MET A 112 6.28 35.99 -8.63
N ALA A 113 5.91 35.60 -7.40
CA ALA A 113 5.74 36.51 -6.29
C ALA A 113 7.01 37.32 -5.99
N PHE A 114 8.17 36.65 -5.93
CA PHE A 114 9.44 37.34 -5.73
C PHE A 114 9.86 38.22 -6.91
N ALA A 115 9.53 37.83 -8.15
CA ALA A 115 9.78 38.65 -9.32
C ALA A 115 8.96 39.95 -9.28
N ALA A 116 7.68 39.88 -8.90
CA ALA A 116 6.79 41.02 -8.73
C ALA A 116 7.28 41.96 -7.62
N ILE A 117 7.61 41.42 -6.44
CA ILE A 117 8.18 42.20 -5.33
C ILE A 117 9.45 42.95 -5.79
N ARG A 118 10.37 42.24 -6.45
CA ARG A 118 11.61 42.85 -6.96
C ARG A 118 11.32 43.99 -7.93
N ALA A 119 10.41 43.78 -8.88
CA ALA A 119 10.05 44.79 -9.88
C ALA A 119 9.46 46.04 -9.22
N ASN A 120 8.50 45.86 -8.31
CA ASN A 120 7.80 46.98 -7.65
C ASN A 120 8.71 47.78 -6.72
N VAL A 121 9.58 47.10 -5.96
CA VAL A 121 10.55 47.75 -5.08
C VAL A 121 11.61 48.51 -5.89
N MET A 122 12.13 47.92 -6.98
CA MET A 122 13.10 48.59 -7.84
C MET A 122 12.53 49.83 -8.56
N ASN A 123 11.20 49.93 -8.66
CA ASN A 123 10.52 51.09 -9.23
C ASN A 123 10.27 52.22 -8.20
N VAL A 124 10.49 51.98 -6.90
CA VAL A 124 10.30 52.98 -5.83
C VAL A 124 11.10 54.27 -6.06
N PRO A 125 12.40 54.24 -6.42
CA PRO A 125 13.17 55.46 -6.61
C PRO A 125 12.56 56.39 -7.67
N GLN A 126 12.02 55.81 -8.75
CA GLN A 126 11.40 56.58 -9.84
C GLN A 126 10.15 57.34 -9.38
N ARG A 127 9.36 56.76 -8.46
CA ARG A 127 8.17 57.41 -7.88
C ARG A 127 8.52 58.40 -6.77
N ALA A 128 9.42 57.98 -5.89
CA ALA A 128 9.79 58.73 -4.69
C ALA A 128 10.57 60.01 -5.00
N VAL A 129 11.33 60.05 -6.11
CA VAL A 129 12.18 61.21 -6.45
C VAL A 129 11.39 62.52 -6.49
N LEU A 130 10.15 62.50 -6.99
CA LEU A 130 9.31 63.70 -7.10
C LEU A 130 8.88 64.25 -5.72
N GLN A 131 8.75 63.37 -4.73
CA GLN A 131 8.32 63.75 -3.37
C GLN A 131 9.49 64.11 -2.46
N LEU A 132 10.68 63.59 -2.77
CA LEU A 132 11.91 63.74 -1.99
C LEU A 132 12.80 64.88 -2.49
N LEU A 133 12.62 65.36 -3.72
CA LEU A 133 13.42 66.45 -4.28
C LEU A 133 13.27 67.73 -3.45
N GLY A 134 14.36 68.23 -2.89
CA GLY A 134 14.38 69.45 -2.07
C GLY A 134 13.85 69.25 -0.65
N GLU A 135 13.53 68.03 -0.23
CA GLU A 135 13.18 67.73 1.15
C GLU A 135 14.43 67.81 2.05
N THR A 136 14.38 68.67 3.08
CA THR A 136 15.50 68.91 4.00
C THR A 136 15.26 68.37 5.39
N ASP A 137 14.01 68.05 5.75
CA ASP A 137 13.70 67.41 7.03
C ASP A 137 13.89 65.89 6.91
N GLU A 138 14.86 65.36 7.64
CA GLU A 138 15.17 63.92 7.66
C GLU A 138 13.96 63.05 8.05
N ARG A 139 13.13 63.52 8.99
CA ARG A 139 11.95 62.76 9.45
C ARG A 139 10.94 62.64 8.32
N VAL A 140 10.65 63.76 7.65
CA VAL A 140 9.70 63.81 6.52
C VAL A 140 10.24 62.99 5.34
N PHE A 141 11.54 63.06 5.07
CA PHE A 141 12.19 62.26 4.04
C PHE A 141 11.98 60.76 4.27
N LYS A 142 12.28 60.29 5.49
CA LYS A 142 12.10 58.88 5.88
C LYS A 142 10.65 58.44 5.80
N GLU A 143 9.72 59.30 6.21
CA GLU A 143 8.29 59.01 6.15
C GLU A 143 7.82 58.82 4.69
N LYS A 144 8.13 59.77 3.80
CA LYS A 144 7.78 59.69 2.37
C LYS A 144 8.37 58.45 1.71
N LEU A 145 9.66 58.17 1.93
CA LEU A 145 10.31 56.99 1.37
C LEU A 145 9.67 55.68 1.89
N LYS A 146 9.34 55.63 3.19
CA LYS A 146 8.67 54.47 3.77
C LYS A 146 7.29 54.26 3.16
N THR A 147 6.52 55.31 2.96
CA THR A 147 5.19 55.23 2.32
C THR A 147 5.29 54.63 0.92
N GLU A 148 6.26 55.05 0.11
CA GLU A 148 6.45 54.49 -1.24
C GLU A 148 6.90 53.02 -1.25
N LEU A 149 7.71 52.61 -0.27
CA LEU A 149 8.10 51.21 -0.09
C LEU A 149 6.91 50.35 0.34
N VAL A 150 6.08 50.84 1.27
CA VAL A 150 4.87 50.15 1.72
C VAL A 150 3.92 49.96 0.53
N LEU A 151 3.67 51.02 -0.24
CA LEU A 151 2.84 50.96 -1.44
C LEU A 151 3.36 49.90 -2.43
N ALA A 152 4.68 49.85 -2.65
CA ALA A 152 5.29 48.85 -3.53
C ALA A 152 5.02 47.40 -3.08
N LEU A 153 5.08 47.16 -1.77
CA LEU A 153 4.84 45.84 -1.18
C LEU A 153 3.35 45.49 -1.19
N GLU A 154 2.47 46.43 -0.89
CA GLU A 154 1.01 46.26 -0.97
C GLU A 154 0.58 45.92 -2.41
N THR A 155 1.07 46.66 -3.41
CA THR A 155 0.81 46.34 -4.83
C THR A 155 1.31 44.94 -5.21
N SER A 156 2.43 44.50 -4.64
CA SER A 156 2.95 43.15 -4.90
C SER A 156 2.12 42.06 -4.21
N ALA A 157 1.50 42.37 -3.07
CA ALA A 157 0.65 41.45 -2.32
C ALA A 157 -0.74 41.30 -2.95
N GLU A 158 -1.25 42.35 -3.60
CA GLU A 158 -2.51 42.35 -4.36
C GLU A 158 -2.37 41.79 -5.77
N SER A 159 -1.14 41.44 -6.20
CA SER A 159 -0.95 40.80 -7.49
C SER A 159 -1.49 39.37 -7.43
N ASP A 160 -2.61 39.11 -8.11
CA ASP A 160 -3.11 37.76 -8.28
C ASP A 160 -2.13 36.96 -9.14
N PHE A 161 -1.61 35.87 -8.57
CA PHE A 161 -0.79 34.89 -9.27
C PHE A 161 -1.70 33.71 -9.60
N GLU A 162 -2.51 33.85 -10.65
CA GLU A 162 -3.26 32.73 -11.22
C GLU A 162 -2.28 31.83 -11.97
N ASP A 163 -2.33 30.52 -11.72
CA ASP A 163 -1.63 29.52 -12.53
C ASP A 163 -2.50 29.29 -13.78
N ASP A 164 -2.09 29.83 -14.94
CA ASP A 164 -2.80 29.73 -16.23
C ASP A 164 -2.87 28.29 -16.80
N GLU A 165 -2.77 27.24 -15.97
CA GLU A 165 -2.76 25.82 -16.38
C GLU A 165 -4.12 25.11 -16.15
N ASP A 166 -5.24 25.85 -16.20
CA ASP A 166 -6.57 25.27 -16.42
C ASP A 166 -6.86 25.14 -17.93
N ASP A 167 -6.09 24.31 -18.66
CA ASP A 167 -6.40 23.84 -20.03
C ASP A 167 -5.92 22.39 -20.26
#